data_AF-H2SRI9-F1
#
_entry.id   AF-H2SRI9-F1
#
_cell.length_a   1.000
_cell.length_b   1.000
_cell.length_c   1.000
_cell.angle_alpha   90.00
_cell.angle_beta   90.00
_cell.angle_gamma   90.00
#
_symmetry.space_group_name_H-M   'P 1'
#
loop_
_entity.id
_entity.type
_entity.pdbx_description
1 polymer ?
#
loop_
_entity_poly.entity_id
_entity_poly.type
_entity_poly.pdbx_seq_one_letter_code
_entity_poly.pdbx_strand_id
1 'polypeptide(L)'
;VSDLMYLNNLVVNTTYPGAQQAGTSRSSMSLPRPKSSGLLGSEGSCYESLCEQQPIGRRLFRQFLLDSNSQYAAAAKLLEDFDYWQHMEDEAKEKAKMSVLAKFCQPESRTFLFSHAGDAAEKYTSLSISNFDEAAMEHVREATRTFLKGGPFSEYLKSPFFYRFLQWKEYEKQKITRKYFYEFRTLGRGGFGEVCAVQVKHTGQMYACKKLDKRRLKTKGGERLALIEKQILEKANSRFVINLAYAYEDRTHLCLVIDLMSGGDLKFHIYDLGKRGIRMERVVYYVAQITSGILHLHSMDIVYRDMKPENVLLDAKGQCRLSDFGLAVELPKGKKICQKAGTTGYMAPEILRQENYGMSVDWWSVGCSIYEMVAARLPFKDFKEKVQNEEVTRRTLEDDCKFQHSDFDAPVKDLISHFLKKKVQNRLGCRSGDDPRNHVFFKGINFHRLEAGLAEPPWVPKPNVIYAKDMDAFRTASEVEDVKLDSKDERFFKEFSTGAVPVRWQKEMIESGTFDLLNSSELNASLLQTGSACTLI
;
A
#
# COMPACT_ATOMS: atom_id res chain seq x y z
N VAL A 1 7.40 33.92 -19.39
CA VAL A 1 8.07 32.86 -18.59
C VAL A 1 7.19 32.39 -17.43
N SER A 2 6.37 33.27 -16.81
CA SER A 2 5.36 32.90 -15.79
C SER A 2 4.23 31.97 -16.29
N ASP A 3 3.73 32.19 -17.52
CA ASP A 3 2.54 31.48 -18.02
C ASP A 3 2.81 30.02 -18.43
N LEU A 4 4.01 29.72 -18.93
CA LEU A 4 4.44 28.34 -19.24
C LEU A 4 4.67 27.50 -17.97
N MET A 5 5.11 28.13 -16.87
CA MET A 5 5.19 27.46 -15.57
C MET A 5 3.82 27.22 -14.98
N TYR A 6 2.86 28.13 -15.16
CA TYR A 6 1.48 27.94 -14.74
C TYR A 6 0.79 26.80 -15.50
N LEU A 7 1.02 26.70 -16.83
CA LEU A 7 0.53 25.60 -17.66
C LEU A 7 1.16 24.24 -17.28
N ASN A 8 2.47 24.17 -17.08
CA ASN A 8 3.14 22.94 -16.61
C ASN A 8 2.71 22.54 -15.18
N ASN A 9 2.37 23.53 -14.35
CA ASN A 9 1.85 23.30 -13.00
C ASN A 9 0.40 22.83 -13.00
N LEU A 10 -0.38 23.26 -14.01
CA LEU A 10 -1.70 22.75 -14.27
C LEU A 10 -1.62 21.29 -14.74
N VAL A 11 -0.81 20.92 -15.74
CA VAL A 11 -0.85 19.57 -16.37
C VAL A 11 -0.87 18.41 -15.36
N VAL A 12 -0.03 18.41 -14.32
CA VAL A 12 -0.03 17.34 -13.29
C VAL A 12 -1.33 17.29 -12.46
N ASN A 13 -2.04 18.41 -12.36
CA ASN A 13 -3.24 18.59 -11.56
C ASN A 13 -4.55 18.78 -12.39
N THR A 14 -4.49 19.08 -13.70
CA THR A 14 -5.65 19.32 -14.60
C THR A 14 -5.79 18.32 -15.72
N THR A 15 -4.76 17.59 -16.15
CA THR A 15 -4.96 16.58 -17.20
C THR A 15 -5.32 15.23 -16.60
N TYR A 16 -6.35 15.22 -15.76
CA TYR A 16 -7.02 13.98 -15.32
C TYR A 16 -7.96 13.40 -16.39
N PRO A 17 -8.51 14.18 -17.35
CA PRO A 17 -9.20 13.61 -18.52
C PRO A 17 -8.42 13.70 -19.85
N GLY A 18 -7.54 14.69 -20.04
CA GLY A 18 -6.87 14.93 -21.34
C GLY A 18 -5.75 13.95 -21.69
N ALA A 19 -5.12 13.32 -20.68
CA ALA A 19 -4.07 12.33 -20.89
C ALA A 19 -4.61 10.96 -21.36
N GLN A 20 -5.93 10.72 -21.27
CA GLN A 20 -6.58 9.60 -21.96
C GLN A 20 -6.76 9.86 -23.48
N GLN A 21 -6.64 11.11 -23.93
CA GLN A 21 -6.83 11.51 -25.33
C GLN A 21 -5.54 11.85 -26.10
N ALA A 22 -4.38 11.86 -25.43
CA ALA A 22 -3.10 11.94 -26.13
C ALA A 22 -2.83 10.60 -26.83
N GLY A 23 -3.38 10.46 -28.03
CA GLY A 23 -3.18 9.34 -28.94
C GLY A 23 -1.70 9.11 -29.18
N THR A 24 -1.12 8.17 -28.43
CA THR A 24 0.11 7.50 -28.84
C THR A 24 -0.29 6.40 -29.80
N SER A 25 0.36 6.39 -30.97
CA SER A 25 0.41 5.28 -31.92
C SER A 25 0.58 3.95 -31.16
N ARG A 26 -0.54 3.26 -30.91
CA ARG A 26 -0.59 1.93 -30.26
C ARG A 26 -0.18 0.86 -31.26
N SER A 27 1.01 1.01 -31.82
CA SER A 27 1.60 0.05 -32.75
C SER A 27 1.82 -1.28 -32.03
N SER A 28 0.99 -2.27 -32.36
CA SER A 28 1.24 -3.71 -32.18
C SER A 28 1.80 -4.11 -30.80
N MET A 29 1.09 -3.82 -29.72
CA MET A 29 1.38 -4.49 -28.44
C MET A 29 0.74 -5.89 -28.51
N SER A 30 1.54 -6.92 -28.76
CA SER A 30 1.14 -8.32 -28.58
C SER A 30 1.84 -8.88 -27.35
N LEU A 31 1.14 -9.67 -26.54
CA LEU A 31 1.78 -10.34 -25.41
C LEU A 31 2.90 -11.28 -25.89
N PRO A 32 4.07 -11.28 -25.24
CA PRO A 32 5.18 -12.14 -25.64
C PRO A 32 4.83 -13.63 -25.49
N ARG A 33 5.51 -14.48 -26.24
CA ARG A 33 5.47 -15.92 -25.98
C ARG A 33 6.21 -16.21 -24.67
N PRO A 34 5.67 -17.05 -23.78
CA PRO A 34 6.36 -17.43 -22.55
C PRO A 34 7.64 -18.18 -22.92
N LYS A 35 8.77 -17.83 -22.29
CA LYS A 35 10.00 -18.60 -22.47
C LYS A 35 9.89 -19.89 -21.64
N SER A 36 9.95 -21.05 -22.31
CA SER A 36 9.88 -22.37 -21.69
C SER A 36 11.12 -22.60 -20.82
N SER A 37 10.96 -22.66 -19.48
CA SER A 37 11.77 -23.42 -18.49
C SER A 37 11.92 -22.78 -17.09
N GLY A 38 11.49 -21.54 -16.84
CA GLY A 38 11.82 -20.87 -15.55
C GLY A 38 10.77 -19.95 -14.94
N LEU A 39 9.53 -19.96 -15.44
CA LEU A 39 8.49 -19.02 -14.99
C LEU A 39 7.86 -19.39 -13.63
N LEU A 40 7.91 -20.67 -13.25
CA LEU A 40 7.41 -21.21 -11.98
C LEU A 40 8.57 -21.84 -11.19
N GLY A 41 9.31 -21.03 -10.45
CA GLY A 41 10.19 -21.54 -9.39
C GLY A 41 9.37 -22.18 -8.25
N SER A 42 10.05 -22.89 -7.34
CA SER A 42 9.43 -23.69 -6.27
C SER A 42 8.51 -22.93 -5.29
N GLU A 43 8.57 -21.60 -5.26
CA GLU A 43 7.74 -20.74 -4.37
C GLU A 43 6.56 -20.07 -5.10
N GLY A 44 6.47 -20.17 -6.43
CA GLY A 44 5.52 -19.40 -7.26
C GLY A 44 4.32 -20.17 -7.81
N SER A 45 4.10 -21.42 -7.39
CA SER A 45 3.08 -22.32 -7.96
C SER A 45 1.87 -22.56 -7.06
N CYS A 46 1.76 -21.92 -5.89
CA CYS A 46 0.62 -22.11 -5.00
C CYS A 46 -0.58 -21.23 -5.42
N TYR A 47 -1.78 -21.74 -5.12
CA TYR A 47 -3.05 -21.10 -5.41
C TYR A 47 -3.14 -19.68 -4.83
N GLU A 48 -2.69 -19.47 -3.59
CA GLU A 48 -2.76 -18.17 -2.91
C GLU A 48 -1.98 -17.11 -3.70
N SER A 49 -0.76 -17.43 -4.14
CA SER A 49 0.07 -16.50 -4.89
C SER A 49 -0.50 -16.20 -6.28
N LEU A 50 -0.94 -17.23 -7.00
CA LEU A 50 -1.36 -17.12 -8.40
C LEU A 50 -2.79 -16.59 -8.56
N CYS A 51 -3.71 -17.05 -7.73
CA CYS A 51 -5.15 -16.87 -7.92
C CYS A 51 -5.78 -15.90 -6.92
N GLU A 52 -5.09 -15.53 -5.83
CA GLU A 52 -5.64 -14.58 -4.85
C GLU A 52 -4.83 -13.29 -4.76
N GLN A 53 -3.50 -13.40 -4.61
CA GLN A 53 -2.62 -12.25 -4.36
C GLN A 53 -2.31 -11.46 -5.65
N GLN A 54 -2.09 -12.15 -6.77
CA GLN A 54 -1.74 -11.53 -8.05
C GLN A 54 -3.00 -11.07 -8.81
N PRO A 55 -3.21 -9.77 -9.04
CA PRO A 55 -4.44 -9.24 -9.63
C PRO A 55 -4.82 -9.82 -11.00
N ILE A 56 -3.85 -9.95 -11.91
CA ILE A 56 -4.10 -10.52 -13.25
C ILE A 56 -4.37 -12.02 -13.14
N GLY A 57 -3.63 -12.73 -12.29
CA GLY A 57 -3.85 -14.16 -12.06
C GLY A 57 -5.21 -14.45 -11.45
N ARG A 58 -5.63 -13.68 -10.44
CA ARG A 58 -7.00 -13.70 -9.88
C ARG A 58 -8.06 -13.44 -10.93
N ARG A 59 -7.85 -12.44 -11.81
CA ARG A 59 -8.78 -12.10 -12.88
C ARG A 59 -8.93 -13.22 -13.92
N LEU A 60 -7.82 -13.80 -14.36
CA LEU A 60 -7.79 -14.89 -15.33
C LEU A 60 -8.34 -16.20 -14.75
N PHE A 61 -8.02 -16.52 -13.50
CA PHE A 61 -8.59 -17.67 -12.81
C PHE A 61 -10.11 -17.53 -12.66
N ARG A 62 -10.60 -16.34 -12.32
CA ARG A 62 -12.05 -16.07 -12.27
C ARG A 62 -12.71 -16.21 -13.64
N GLN A 63 -12.08 -15.72 -14.71
CA GLN A 63 -12.58 -15.92 -16.09
C GLN A 63 -12.67 -17.42 -16.42
N PHE A 64 -11.62 -18.19 -16.12
CA PHE A 64 -11.63 -19.64 -16.25
C PHE A 64 -12.79 -20.30 -15.50
N LEU A 65 -13.01 -19.95 -14.23
CA LEU A 65 -14.09 -20.53 -13.42
C LEU A 65 -15.47 -20.23 -14.01
N LEU A 66 -15.68 -19.02 -14.54
CA LEU A 66 -16.96 -18.61 -15.15
C LEU A 66 -17.21 -19.30 -16.50
N ASP A 67 -16.16 -19.56 -17.28
CA ASP A 67 -16.24 -20.18 -18.60
C ASP A 67 -16.23 -21.72 -18.56
N SER A 68 -15.97 -22.32 -17.39
CA SER A 68 -15.88 -23.77 -17.23
C SER A 68 -17.26 -24.43 -17.03
N ASN A 69 -17.62 -24.74 -15.78
CA ASN A 69 -18.86 -25.43 -15.44
C ASN A 69 -19.67 -24.62 -14.41
N SER A 70 -20.95 -24.97 -14.24
CA SER A 70 -21.87 -24.26 -13.35
C SER A 70 -21.40 -24.22 -11.89
N GLN A 71 -20.69 -25.26 -11.42
CA GLN A 71 -20.18 -25.35 -10.06
C GLN A 71 -19.01 -24.38 -9.85
N TYR A 72 -18.07 -24.29 -10.79
CA TYR A 72 -16.95 -23.36 -10.72
C TYR A 72 -17.44 -21.91 -10.77
N ALA A 73 -18.40 -21.63 -11.66
CA ALA A 73 -19.02 -20.32 -11.75
C ALA A 73 -19.78 -19.94 -10.46
N ALA A 74 -20.41 -20.91 -9.78
CA ALA A 74 -21.05 -20.68 -8.49
C ALA A 74 -20.00 -20.37 -7.40
N ALA A 75 -18.87 -21.06 -7.37
CA ALA A 75 -17.80 -20.83 -6.38
C ALA A 75 -17.18 -19.45 -6.54
N ALA A 76 -16.94 -19.02 -7.79
CA ALA A 76 -16.46 -17.68 -8.09
C ALA A 76 -17.42 -16.60 -7.59
N LYS A 77 -18.72 -16.74 -7.89
CA LYS A 77 -19.76 -15.79 -7.46
C LYS A 77 -19.92 -15.75 -5.95
N LEU A 78 -19.81 -16.88 -5.26
CA LEU A 78 -19.89 -16.94 -3.81
C LEU A 78 -18.74 -16.12 -3.16
N LEU A 79 -17.50 -16.28 -3.65
CA LEU A 79 -16.37 -15.48 -3.13
C LEU A 79 -16.56 -13.97 -3.38
N GLU A 80 -17.17 -13.58 -4.49
CA GLU A 80 -17.52 -12.17 -4.74
C GLU A 80 -18.57 -11.67 -3.76
N ASP A 81 -19.63 -12.44 -3.52
CA ASP A 81 -20.68 -12.10 -2.57
C ASP A 81 -20.10 -11.94 -1.15
N PHE A 82 -19.10 -12.76 -0.78
CA PHE A 82 -18.35 -12.60 0.48
C PHE A 82 -17.56 -11.28 0.53
N ASP A 83 -16.83 -10.94 -0.54
CA ASP A 83 -16.08 -9.68 -0.61
C ASP A 83 -17.03 -8.47 -0.46
N TYR A 84 -18.19 -8.48 -1.13
CA TYR A 84 -19.18 -7.42 -0.99
C TYR A 84 -19.80 -7.37 0.41
N TRP A 85 -20.14 -8.52 0.98
CA TRP A 85 -20.78 -8.63 2.29
C TRP A 85 -19.95 -7.98 3.41
N GLN A 86 -18.62 -8.10 3.36
CA GLN A 86 -17.71 -7.49 4.34
C GLN A 86 -17.75 -5.94 4.36
N HIS A 87 -18.37 -5.32 3.35
CA HIS A 87 -18.38 -3.86 3.17
C HIS A 87 -19.77 -3.24 3.35
N MET A 88 -20.80 -4.05 3.63
CA MET A 88 -22.20 -3.60 3.78
C MET A 88 -22.51 -3.07 5.19
N GLU A 89 -23.53 -2.21 5.28
CA GLU A 89 -24.12 -1.77 6.55
C GLU A 89 -25.04 -2.84 7.14
N ASP A 90 -25.29 -2.80 8.45
CA ASP A 90 -25.89 -3.91 9.22
C ASP A 90 -27.17 -4.50 8.60
N GLU A 91 -28.11 -3.66 8.15
CA GLU A 91 -29.36 -4.13 7.53
C GLU A 91 -29.13 -4.81 6.18
N ALA A 92 -28.27 -4.23 5.34
CA ALA A 92 -27.91 -4.79 4.03
C ALA A 92 -27.05 -6.06 4.17
N LYS A 93 -26.18 -6.09 5.20
CA LYS A 93 -25.31 -7.20 5.55
C LYS A 93 -26.13 -8.45 5.89
N GLU A 94 -27.22 -8.29 6.64
CA GLU A 94 -28.08 -9.42 6.99
C GLU A 94 -28.90 -9.93 5.80
N LYS A 95 -29.38 -9.02 4.94
CA LYS A 95 -30.03 -9.42 3.68
C LYS A 95 -29.08 -10.17 2.73
N ALA A 96 -27.83 -9.71 2.60
CA ALA A 96 -26.82 -10.34 1.76
C ALA A 96 -26.42 -11.72 2.28
N LYS A 97 -26.25 -11.86 3.60
CA LYS A 97 -26.03 -13.14 4.28
C LYS A 97 -27.17 -14.14 4.00
N MET A 98 -28.41 -13.70 4.12
CA MET A 98 -29.59 -14.54 3.81
C MET A 98 -29.63 -14.96 2.33
N SER A 99 -29.21 -14.07 1.43
CA SER A 99 -29.04 -14.40 0.00
C SER A 99 -27.95 -15.46 -0.22
N VAL A 100 -26.81 -15.37 0.48
CA VAL A 100 -25.73 -16.37 0.38
C VAL A 100 -26.21 -17.75 0.83
N LEU A 101 -26.89 -17.82 1.98
CA LEU A 101 -27.48 -19.06 2.49
C LEU A 101 -28.41 -19.70 1.45
N ALA A 102 -29.38 -18.93 0.95
CA ALA A 102 -30.37 -19.41 0.00
C ALA A 102 -29.78 -19.85 -1.35
N LYS A 103 -28.77 -19.13 -1.86
CA LYS A 103 -28.18 -19.41 -3.18
C LYS A 103 -27.16 -20.54 -3.16
N PHE A 104 -26.34 -20.66 -2.12
CA PHE A 104 -25.14 -21.51 -2.20
C PHE A 104 -25.10 -22.65 -1.19
N CYS A 105 -25.93 -22.59 -0.14
CA CYS A 105 -25.88 -23.55 0.97
C CYS A 105 -27.14 -24.42 1.09
N GLN A 106 -28.19 -24.14 0.32
CA GLN A 106 -29.42 -24.95 0.31
C GLN A 106 -29.38 -26.04 -0.77
N PRO A 107 -29.74 -27.31 -0.46
CA PRO A 107 -29.71 -28.42 -1.41
C PRO A 107 -30.58 -28.21 -2.65
N GLU A 108 -31.67 -27.46 -2.51
CA GLU A 108 -32.63 -27.18 -3.58
C GLU A 108 -32.10 -26.14 -4.58
N SER A 109 -30.98 -25.48 -4.27
CA SER A 109 -30.39 -24.47 -5.13
C SER A 109 -29.59 -25.10 -6.27
N ARG A 110 -29.78 -24.56 -7.48
CA ARG A 110 -29.00 -24.93 -8.68
C ARG A 110 -27.51 -24.58 -8.57
N THR A 111 -27.14 -23.71 -7.64
CA THR A 111 -25.76 -23.28 -7.38
C THR A 111 -25.20 -23.84 -6.07
N PHE A 112 -25.80 -24.91 -5.55
CA PHE A 112 -25.32 -25.58 -4.34
C PHE A 112 -23.92 -26.16 -4.56
N LEU A 113 -22.95 -25.65 -3.80
CA LEU A 113 -21.53 -25.96 -3.99
C LEU A 113 -21.06 -27.22 -3.27
N PHE A 114 -21.74 -27.60 -2.18
CA PHE A 114 -21.27 -28.61 -1.22
C PHE A 114 -21.82 -30.02 -1.46
N SER A 115 -22.46 -30.26 -2.60
CA SER A 115 -22.98 -31.59 -2.97
C SER A 115 -21.90 -32.69 -3.03
N HIS A 116 -20.63 -32.32 -3.18
CA HIS A 116 -19.49 -33.22 -3.32
C HIS A 116 -18.57 -33.23 -2.08
N ALA A 117 -18.93 -32.55 -0.98
CA ALA A 117 -18.08 -32.37 0.19
C ALA A 117 -18.01 -33.59 1.14
N GLY A 118 -18.50 -34.76 0.71
CA GLY A 118 -18.53 -35.97 1.55
C GLY A 118 -19.22 -35.74 2.89
N ASP A 119 -18.63 -36.23 3.98
CA ASP A 119 -19.14 -36.07 5.36
C ASP A 119 -19.31 -34.60 5.80
N ALA A 120 -18.63 -33.65 5.15
CA ALA A 120 -18.80 -32.23 5.44
C ALA A 120 -20.10 -31.64 4.84
N ALA A 121 -20.70 -32.31 3.85
CA ALA A 121 -21.96 -31.86 3.23
C ALA A 121 -23.11 -31.81 4.25
N GLU A 122 -23.19 -32.77 5.19
CA GLU A 122 -24.21 -32.80 6.26
C GLU A 122 -24.15 -31.58 7.19
N LYS A 123 -22.94 -31.06 7.42
CA LYS A 123 -22.73 -29.87 8.24
C LYS A 123 -23.20 -28.59 7.54
N TYR A 124 -23.16 -28.55 6.20
CA TYR A 124 -23.61 -27.39 5.42
C TYR A 124 -25.09 -27.48 5.04
N THR A 125 -25.64 -28.69 4.86
CA THR A 125 -27.08 -28.92 4.59
C THR A 125 -27.95 -28.68 5.81
N SER A 126 -27.37 -28.73 7.02
CA SER A 126 -28.04 -28.36 8.29
C SER A 126 -27.98 -26.86 8.60
N LEU A 127 -27.36 -26.04 7.72
CA LEU A 127 -27.37 -24.58 7.87
C LEU A 127 -28.78 -24.03 7.57
N SER A 128 -29.23 -23.20 8.48
CA SER A 128 -30.55 -22.56 8.51
C SER A 128 -30.39 -21.11 8.96
N ILE A 129 -31.48 -20.36 8.87
CA ILE A 129 -31.53 -18.96 9.28
C ILE A 129 -31.06 -18.78 10.74
N SER A 130 -31.34 -19.75 11.63
CA SER A 130 -31.02 -19.65 13.06
C SER A 130 -29.58 -19.97 13.44
N ASN A 131 -28.79 -20.63 12.57
CA ASN A 131 -27.42 -21.05 12.87
C ASN A 131 -26.37 -20.55 11.86
N PHE A 132 -26.79 -19.78 10.87
CA PHE A 132 -25.88 -19.11 9.95
C PHE A 132 -25.45 -17.79 10.59
N ASP A 133 -24.26 -17.73 11.20
CA ASP A 133 -23.67 -16.54 11.79
C ASP A 133 -22.37 -16.14 11.05
N GLU A 134 -21.61 -15.17 11.58
CA GLU A 134 -20.35 -14.75 10.94
C GLU A 134 -19.29 -15.86 10.93
N ALA A 135 -19.28 -16.73 11.94
CA ALA A 135 -18.36 -17.87 11.99
C ALA A 135 -18.73 -18.92 10.94
N ALA A 136 -20.02 -19.19 10.74
CA ALA A 136 -20.53 -20.05 9.68
C ALA A 136 -20.18 -19.50 8.29
N MET A 137 -20.31 -18.18 8.08
CA MET A 137 -19.89 -17.51 6.85
C MET A 137 -18.40 -17.72 6.57
N GLU A 138 -17.53 -17.57 7.57
CA GLU A 138 -16.09 -17.79 7.43
C GLU A 138 -15.77 -19.26 7.10
N HIS A 139 -16.46 -20.21 7.74
CA HIS A 139 -16.31 -21.63 7.43
C HIS A 139 -16.71 -21.96 5.98
N VAL A 140 -17.82 -21.41 5.50
CA VAL A 140 -18.27 -21.57 4.11
C VAL A 140 -17.25 -20.95 3.13
N ARG A 141 -16.70 -19.78 3.48
CA ARG A 141 -15.64 -19.14 2.69
C ARG A 141 -14.40 -20.03 2.59
N GLU A 142 -13.92 -20.57 3.71
CA GLU A 142 -12.72 -21.42 3.72
C GLU A 142 -12.94 -22.77 3.03
N ALA A 143 -14.13 -23.36 3.17
CA ALA A 143 -14.50 -24.56 2.42
C ALA A 143 -14.51 -24.31 0.90
N THR A 144 -15.05 -23.17 0.47
CA THR A 144 -15.03 -22.75 -0.94
C THR A 144 -13.60 -22.56 -1.44
N ARG A 145 -12.73 -21.93 -0.65
CA ARG A 145 -11.30 -21.79 -0.98
C ARG A 145 -10.62 -23.16 -1.09
N THR A 146 -10.91 -24.09 -0.18
CA THR A 146 -10.35 -25.45 -0.19
C THR A 146 -10.76 -26.20 -1.46
N PHE A 147 -12.03 -26.09 -1.86
CA PHE A 147 -12.52 -26.64 -3.13
C PHE A 147 -11.74 -26.07 -4.32
N LEU A 148 -11.59 -24.75 -4.40
CA LEU A 148 -10.89 -24.08 -5.51
C LEU A 148 -9.41 -24.45 -5.59
N LYS A 149 -8.74 -24.70 -4.46
CA LYS A 149 -7.34 -25.16 -4.39
C LYS A 149 -7.12 -26.56 -4.97
N GLY A 150 -8.17 -27.38 -5.06
CA GLY A 150 -8.09 -28.77 -5.53
C GLY A 150 -8.16 -28.91 -7.05
N GLY A 151 -9.20 -29.61 -7.51
CA GLY A 151 -9.46 -29.87 -8.93
C GLY A 151 -9.49 -28.61 -9.81
N PRO A 152 -10.25 -27.55 -9.45
CA PRO A 152 -10.37 -26.34 -10.25
C PRO A 152 -9.02 -25.68 -10.54
N PHE A 153 -8.14 -25.56 -9.53
CA PHE A 153 -6.80 -25.02 -9.71
C PHE A 153 -5.93 -25.90 -10.61
N SER A 154 -5.99 -27.22 -10.44
CA SER A 154 -5.23 -28.17 -11.27
C SER A 154 -5.64 -28.12 -12.76
N GLU A 155 -6.92 -27.90 -13.03
CA GLU A 155 -7.45 -27.71 -14.38
C GLU A 155 -7.07 -26.34 -14.96
N TYR A 156 -7.12 -25.29 -14.14
CA TYR A 156 -6.68 -23.95 -14.54
C TYR A 156 -5.23 -23.97 -15.03
N LEU A 157 -4.32 -24.63 -14.32
CA LEU A 157 -2.89 -24.73 -14.70
C LEU A 157 -2.66 -25.37 -16.07
N LYS A 158 -3.62 -26.17 -16.57
CA LYS A 158 -3.57 -26.80 -17.90
C LYS A 158 -4.35 -26.03 -18.97
N SER A 159 -5.02 -24.95 -18.57
CA SER A 159 -5.92 -24.19 -19.44
C SER A 159 -5.20 -23.10 -20.26
N PRO A 160 -5.81 -22.65 -21.36
CA PRO A 160 -5.34 -21.47 -22.09
C PRO A 160 -5.28 -20.19 -21.24
N PHE A 161 -6.09 -20.08 -20.19
CA PHE A 161 -6.07 -18.93 -19.27
C PHE A 161 -4.76 -18.86 -18.47
N PHE A 162 -4.22 -20.00 -18.06
CA PHE A 162 -2.93 -20.03 -17.39
C PHE A 162 -1.77 -19.77 -18.35
N TYR A 163 -1.85 -20.30 -19.58
CA TYR A 163 -0.89 -19.91 -20.63
C TYR A 163 -0.89 -18.39 -20.83
N ARG A 164 -2.07 -17.76 -20.90
CA ARG A 164 -2.23 -16.32 -20.98
C ARG A 164 -1.63 -15.60 -19.77
N PHE A 165 -1.82 -16.13 -18.56
CA PHE A 165 -1.15 -15.61 -17.36
C PHE A 165 0.38 -15.63 -17.50
N LEU A 166 0.96 -16.72 -18.03
CA LEU A 166 2.40 -16.79 -18.28
C LEU A 166 2.90 -15.73 -19.28
N GLN A 167 2.09 -15.40 -20.29
CA GLN A 167 2.42 -14.30 -21.21
C GLN A 167 2.47 -12.95 -20.49
N TRP A 168 1.51 -12.68 -19.59
CA TRP A 168 1.52 -11.50 -18.74
C TRP A 168 2.73 -11.47 -17.79
N LYS A 169 3.13 -12.62 -17.24
CA LYS A 169 4.34 -12.73 -16.41
C LYS A 169 5.63 -12.45 -17.19
N GLU A 170 5.71 -12.87 -18.45
CA GLU A 170 6.86 -12.52 -19.29
C GLU A 170 6.87 -11.02 -19.62
N TYR A 171 5.70 -10.40 -19.84
CA TYR A 171 5.60 -8.96 -20.05
C TYR A 171 5.99 -8.15 -18.81
N GLU A 172 5.59 -8.61 -17.61
CA GLU A 172 5.97 -8.02 -16.32
C GLU A 172 7.50 -8.03 -16.10
N LYS A 173 8.19 -9.09 -16.54
CA LYS A 173 9.64 -9.28 -16.38
C LYS A 173 10.50 -8.44 -17.34
N GLN A 174 9.90 -7.64 -18.22
CA GLN A 174 10.66 -6.81 -19.16
C GLN A 174 11.58 -5.82 -18.41
N LYS A 175 12.73 -5.51 -19.02
CA LYS A 175 13.70 -4.60 -18.40
C LYS A 175 13.13 -3.18 -18.29
N ILE A 176 12.98 -2.69 -17.07
CA ILE A 176 12.56 -1.32 -16.78
C ILE A 176 13.76 -0.38 -16.85
N THR A 177 13.60 0.74 -17.55
CA THR A 177 14.61 1.81 -17.66
C THR A 177 13.91 3.16 -17.70
N ARG A 178 14.67 4.27 -17.60
CA ARG A 178 14.12 5.63 -17.75
C ARG A 178 13.28 5.84 -19.03
N LYS A 179 13.51 5.05 -20.10
CA LYS A 179 12.77 5.16 -21.37
C LYS A 179 11.30 4.76 -21.23
N TYR A 180 10.95 4.03 -20.19
CA TYR A 180 9.59 3.55 -19.88
C TYR A 180 8.66 4.67 -19.39
N PHE A 181 9.23 5.81 -19.01
CA PHE A 181 8.51 6.92 -18.37
C PHE A 181 8.64 8.22 -19.17
N TYR A 182 7.59 9.03 -19.17
CA TYR A 182 7.69 10.48 -19.36
C TYR A 182 7.97 11.12 -18.00
N GLU A 183 8.92 12.05 -17.96
CA GLU A 183 9.28 12.76 -16.74
C GLU A 183 8.72 14.19 -16.77
N PHE A 184 8.20 14.62 -15.63
CA PHE A 184 7.60 15.92 -15.41
C PHE A 184 8.33 16.65 -14.28
N ARG A 185 7.71 17.69 -13.72
CA ARG A 185 8.32 18.56 -12.70
C ARG A 185 8.81 17.81 -11.46
N THR A 186 9.82 18.39 -10.82
CA THR A 186 10.26 18.04 -9.47
C THR A 186 9.17 18.40 -8.46
N LEU A 187 8.86 17.47 -7.56
CA LEU A 187 7.88 17.58 -6.47
C LEU A 187 8.54 17.90 -5.13
N GLY A 188 9.80 17.50 -4.94
CA GLY A 188 10.56 17.74 -3.71
C GLY A 188 12.03 17.40 -3.87
N ARG A 189 12.88 17.92 -2.98
CA ARG A 189 14.31 17.57 -2.88
C ARG A 189 14.61 16.99 -1.50
N GLY A 190 15.35 15.89 -1.48
CA GLY A 190 15.69 15.14 -0.27
C GLY A 190 17.20 15.05 -0.01
N GLY A 191 17.54 14.32 1.05
CA GLY A 191 18.92 14.16 1.53
C GLY A 191 19.87 13.45 0.55
N PHE A 192 19.32 12.64 -0.37
CA PHE A 192 20.09 11.84 -1.33
C PHE A 192 19.75 12.14 -2.80
N GLY A 193 18.80 13.04 -3.07
CA GLY A 193 18.42 13.37 -4.44
C GLY A 193 17.10 14.12 -4.50
N GLU A 194 16.25 13.81 -5.46
CA GLU A 194 15.00 14.52 -5.71
C GLU A 194 13.84 13.58 -6.04
N VAL A 195 12.62 14.09 -5.92
CA VAL A 195 11.40 13.39 -6.29
C VAL A 195 10.76 14.17 -7.44
N CYS A 196 10.40 13.51 -8.54
CA CYS A 196 9.72 14.11 -9.68
C CYS A 196 8.44 13.34 -10.04
N ALA A 197 7.49 13.98 -10.70
CA ALA A 197 6.33 13.28 -11.25
C ALA A 197 6.74 12.54 -12.53
N VAL A 198 6.27 11.32 -12.72
CA VAL A 198 6.50 10.52 -13.92
C VAL A 198 5.20 9.87 -14.40
N GLN A 199 5.11 9.61 -15.70
CA GLN A 199 3.99 8.88 -16.31
C GLN A 199 4.53 7.67 -17.06
N VAL A 200 3.93 6.51 -16.83
CA VAL A 200 4.22 5.31 -17.60
C VAL A 200 3.68 5.46 -19.02
N LYS A 201 4.54 5.28 -20.03
CA LYS A 201 4.19 5.62 -21.42
C LYS A 201 3.05 4.81 -22.02
N HIS A 202 2.93 3.53 -21.67
CA HIS A 202 1.97 2.62 -22.30
C HIS A 202 0.59 2.60 -21.60
N THR A 203 0.54 2.88 -20.29
CA THR A 203 -0.69 2.87 -19.48
C THR A 203 -1.21 4.27 -19.20
N GLY A 204 -0.34 5.29 -19.29
CA GLY A 204 -0.67 6.65 -18.87
C GLY A 204 -0.71 6.82 -17.34
N GLN A 205 -0.34 5.80 -16.57
CA GLN A 205 -0.39 5.84 -15.12
C GLN A 205 0.64 6.83 -14.56
N MET A 206 0.19 7.72 -13.67
CA MET A 206 1.03 8.70 -12.99
C MET A 206 1.61 8.14 -11.70
N TYR A 207 2.88 8.46 -11.44
CA TYR A 207 3.63 8.11 -10.24
C TYR A 207 4.54 9.26 -9.80
N ALA A 208 5.13 9.12 -8.62
CA ALA A 208 6.32 9.86 -8.21
C ALA A 208 7.56 8.98 -8.41
N CYS A 209 8.66 9.56 -8.88
CA CYS A 209 9.95 8.90 -8.99
C CYS A 209 10.94 9.54 -8.02
N LYS A 210 11.27 8.82 -6.95
CA LYS A 210 12.33 9.18 -5.99
C LYS A 210 13.67 8.76 -6.60
N LYS A 211 14.44 9.74 -7.04
CA LYS A 211 15.77 9.59 -7.64
C LYS A 211 16.83 9.81 -6.57
N LEU A 212 17.65 8.81 -6.33
CA LEU A 212 18.75 8.81 -5.37
C LEU A 212 20.07 8.86 -6.15
N ASP A 213 20.83 9.94 -5.99
CA ASP A 213 22.12 10.08 -6.66
C ASP A 213 23.12 9.06 -6.11
N LYS A 214 23.70 8.25 -7.02
CA LYS A 214 24.60 7.14 -6.68
C LYS A 214 25.85 7.60 -5.94
N ARG A 215 26.44 8.74 -6.33
CA ARG A 215 27.65 9.27 -5.68
C ARG A 215 27.31 9.81 -4.31
N ARG A 216 26.20 10.54 -4.20
CA ARG A 216 25.71 11.11 -2.93
C ARG A 216 25.34 10.03 -1.92
N LEU A 217 24.76 8.91 -2.38
CA LEU A 217 24.54 7.73 -1.54
C LEU A 217 25.85 7.22 -0.96
N LYS A 218 26.86 6.99 -1.81
CA LYS A 218 28.19 6.52 -1.39
C LYS A 218 28.88 7.46 -0.41
N THR A 219 28.90 8.77 -0.70
CA THR A 219 29.53 9.77 0.18
C THR A 219 28.93 9.81 1.57
N LYS A 220 27.61 9.55 1.69
CA LYS A 220 26.87 9.67 2.93
C LYS A 220 26.62 8.34 3.64
N GLY A 221 27.07 7.21 3.08
CA GLY A 221 26.77 5.88 3.61
C GLY A 221 25.28 5.53 3.58
N GLY A 222 24.54 6.05 2.58
CA GLY A 222 23.08 5.93 2.47
C GLY A 222 22.58 4.65 1.82
N GLU A 223 23.47 3.79 1.32
CA GLU A 223 23.15 2.60 0.52
C GLU A 223 22.26 1.63 1.29
N ARG A 224 22.57 1.39 2.57
CA ARG A 224 21.78 0.52 3.45
C ARG A 224 20.36 1.05 3.66
N LEU A 225 20.20 2.35 3.85
CA LEU A 225 18.88 2.97 4.07
C LEU A 225 18.02 2.88 2.81
N ALA A 226 18.63 3.13 1.65
CA ALA A 226 17.96 3.01 0.35
C ALA A 226 17.52 1.56 0.08
N LEU A 227 18.35 0.57 0.42
CA LEU A 227 18.02 -0.84 0.25
C LEU A 227 16.87 -1.27 1.16
N ILE A 228 16.91 -0.87 2.43
CA ILE A 228 15.86 -1.17 3.41
C ILE A 228 14.53 -0.57 2.95
N GLU A 229 14.52 0.70 2.55
CA GLU A 229 13.32 1.37 2.05
C GLU A 229 12.74 0.61 0.85
N LYS A 230 13.59 0.25 -0.12
CA LYS A 230 13.18 -0.54 -1.29
C LYS A 230 12.60 -1.89 -0.91
N GLN A 231 13.27 -2.67 -0.06
CA GLN A 231 12.84 -4.02 0.33
C GLN A 231 11.53 -4.00 1.11
N ILE A 232 11.33 -3.02 1.99
CA ILE A 232 10.08 -2.86 2.74
C ILE A 232 8.94 -2.49 1.80
N LEU A 233 9.16 -1.54 0.89
CA LEU A 233 8.14 -1.11 -0.07
C LEU A 233 7.78 -2.18 -1.12
N GLU A 234 8.68 -3.12 -1.42
CA GLU A 234 8.36 -4.30 -2.25
C GLU A 234 7.44 -5.29 -1.55
N LYS A 235 7.62 -5.47 -0.24
CA LYS A 235 6.83 -6.40 0.57
C LYS A 235 5.48 -5.81 0.97
N ALA A 236 5.47 -4.53 1.32
CA ALA A 236 4.26 -3.85 1.77
C ALA A 236 3.29 -3.62 0.60
N ASN A 237 2.03 -4.03 0.79
CA ASN A 237 0.95 -3.76 -0.15
C ASN A 237 -0.28 -3.35 0.64
N SER A 238 -0.39 -2.05 0.89
CA SER A 238 -1.48 -1.46 1.67
C SER A 238 -1.95 -0.14 1.07
N ARG A 239 -3.24 0.18 1.29
CA ARG A 239 -3.79 1.49 0.92
C ARG A 239 -3.16 2.61 1.76
N PHE A 240 -2.71 2.33 2.98
CA PHE A 240 -2.24 3.34 3.94
C PHE A 240 -0.71 3.43 4.02
N VAL A 241 -0.01 2.72 3.13
CA VAL A 241 1.43 2.80 2.93
C VAL A 241 1.65 3.17 1.47
N ILE A 242 2.65 4.02 1.18
CA ILE A 242 3.08 4.24 -0.20
C ILE A 242 3.56 2.90 -0.77
N ASN A 243 3.12 2.58 -1.98
CA ASN A 243 3.54 1.35 -2.64
C ASN A 243 4.62 1.65 -3.69
N LEU A 244 5.54 0.69 -3.87
CA LEU A 244 6.51 0.70 -4.96
C LEU A 244 5.94 -0.02 -6.18
N ALA A 245 5.92 0.67 -7.32
CA ALA A 245 5.54 0.09 -8.61
C ALA A 245 6.76 -0.40 -9.40
N TYR A 246 7.87 0.35 -9.35
CA TYR A 246 9.10 -0.03 -10.07
C TYR A 246 10.37 0.39 -9.31
N ALA A 247 11.40 -0.44 -9.37
CA ALA A 247 12.76 -0.09 -8.95
C ALA A 247 13.75 -0.32 -10.10
N TYR A 248 14.47 0.73 -10.50
CA TYR A 248 15.46 0.64 -11.58
C TYR A 248 16.65 1.57 -11.32
N GLU A 249 17.72 1.39 -12.09
CA GLU A 249 18.86 2.30 -12.11
C GLU A 249 19.04 2.94 -13.49
N ASP A 250 19.68 4.11 -13.51
CA ASP A 250 20.33 4.64 -14.70
C ASP A 250 21.81 4.95 -14.43
N ARG A 251 22.44 5.75 -15.28
CA ARG A 251 23.86 6.07 -15.18
C ARG A 251 24.21 6.78 -13.86
N THR A 252 23.30 7.60 -13.32
CA THR A 252 23.60 8.49 -12.19
C THR A 252 22.71 8.26 -10.98
N HIS A 253 21.54 7.63 -11.15
CA HIS A 253 20.55 7.48 -10.09
C HIS A 253 20.08 6.04 -9.89
N LEU A 254 19.72 5.74 -8.64
CA LEU A 254 18.76 4.69 -8.29
C LEU A 254 17.37 5.31 -8.22
N CYS A 255 16.36 4.64 -8.77
CA CYS A 255 15.02 5.19 -8.92
C CYS A 255 13.99 4.26 -8.27
N LEU A 256 13.19 4.82 -7.36
CA LEU A 256 11.97 4.18 -6.82
C LEU A 256 10.76 4.90 -7.40
N VAL A 257 9.96 4.20 -8.21
CA VAL A 257 8.71 4.70 -8.76
C VAL A 257 7.58 4.26 -7.84
N ILE A 258 6.98 5.22 -7.16
CA ILE A 258 6.07 5.04 -6.03
C ILE A 258 4.77 5.81 -6.25
N ASP A 259 3.75 5.52 -5.43
CA ASP A 259 2.47 6.23 -5.44
C ASP A 259 2.66 7.76 -5.47
N LEU A 260 1.95 8.43 -6.38
CA LEU A 260 1.96 9.90 -6.48
C LEU A 260 1.02 10.51 -5.43
N MET A 261 1.58 11.27 -4.50
CA MET A 261 0.86 11.91 -3.40
C MET A 261 0.81 13.43 -3.61
N SER A 262 -0.22 13.92 -4.32
CA SER A 262 -0.33 15.33 -4.75
C SER A 262 -0.92 16.29 -3.69
N GLY A 263 -1.46 15.75 -2.60
CA GLY A 263 -2.11 16.51 -1.52
C GLY A 263 -1.15 17.08 -0.48
N GLY A 264 0.16 16.91 -0.62
CA GLY A 264 1.17 17.38 0.33
C GLY A 264 1.31 16.52 1.58
N ASP A 265 2.27 16.86 2.43
CA ASP A 265 2.52 16.19 3.72
C ASP A 265 1.71 16.81 4.86
N LEU A 266 1.41 16.04 5.91
CA LEU A 266 0.60 16.54 7.03
C LEU A 266 1.25 17.70 7.78
N LYS A 267 2.59 17.86 7.76
CA LYS A 267 3.21 19.04 8.36
C LYS A 267 2.79 20.33 7.63
N PHE A 268 2.77 20.33 6.31
CA PHE A 268 2.21 21.45 5.53
C PHE A 268 0.75 21.72 5.95
N HIS A 269 -0.05 20.66 6.12
CA HIS A 269 -1.44 20.79 6.59
C HIS A 269 -1.58 21.38 7.99
N ILE A 270 -0.64 21.07 8.90
CA ILE A 270 -0.66 21.56 10.29
C ILE A 270 -0.24 23.03 10.37
N TYR A 271 0.80 23.43 9.62
CA TYR A 271 1.48 24.69 9.86
C TYR A 271 1.25 25.77 8.81
N ASP A 272 0.97 25.37 7.57
CA ASP A 272 0.96 26.26 6.41
C ASP A 272 -0.41 26.30 5.72
N LEU A 273 -1.27 25.30 5.92
CA LEU A 273 -2.63 25.29 5.39
C LEU A 273 -3.64 25.96 6.34
N GLY A 274 -3.83 27.27 6.17
CA GLY A 274 -4.85 28.02 6.91
C GLY A 274 -4.46 28.28 8.38
N LYS A 275 -5.41 28.09 9.31
CA LYS A 275 -5.12 28.23 10.75
C LYS A 275 -4.31 27.01 11.20
N ARG A 276 -3.29 27.24 12.04
CA ARG A 276 -2.47 26.15 12.60
C ARG A 276 -3.30 25.09 13.30
N GLY A 277 -2.90 23.84 13.11
CA GLY A 277 -3.64 22.65 13.54
C GLY A 277 -4.58 22.15 12.46
N ILE A 278 -5.13 20.95 12.66
CA ILE A 278 -6.05 20.31 11.73
C ILE A 278 -7.41 20.17 12.43
N ARG A 279 -8.49 20.43 11.69
CA ARG A 279 -9.87 20.24 12.19
C ARG A 279 -10.09 18.81 12.64
N MET A 280 -10.77 18.63 13.76
CA MET A 280 -10.94 17.31 14.41
C MET A 280 -11.53 16.23 13.50
N GLU A 281 -12.50 16.56 12.65
CA GLU A 281 -13.06 15.63 11.65
C GLU A 281 -11.98 15.02 10.73
N ARG A 282 -11.00 15.84 10.31
CA ARG A 282 -9.86 15.40 9.50
C ARG A 282 -8.84 14.64 10.35
N VAL A 283 -8.61 15.06 11.60
CA VAL A 283 -7.70 14.36 12.52
C VAL A 283 -8.18 12.93 12.76
N VAL A 284 -9.44 12.72 13.13
CA VAL A 284 -10.01 11.38 13.35
C VAL A 284 -9.83 10.50 12.10
N TYR A 285 -10.12 11.05 10.93
CA TYR A 285 -10.00 10.35 9.66
C TYR A 285 -8.55 9.95 9.33
N TYR A 286 -7.59 10.88 9.39
CA TYR A 286 -6.19 10.59 9.09
C TYR A 286 -5.57 9.65 10.14
N VAL A 287 -5.93 9.81 11.41
CA VAL A 287 -5.43 8.92 12.47
C VAL A 287 -5.94 7.50 12.26
N ALA A 288 -7.19 7.31 11.85
CA ALA A 288 -7.70 5.96 11.55
C ALA A 288 -6.89 5.29 10.43
N GLN A 289 -6.53 6.04 9.39
CA GLN A 289 -5.71 5.55 8.28
C GLN A 289 -4.26 5.27 8.69
N ILE A 290 -3.65 6.17 9.47
CA ILE A 290 -2.32 5.98 10.06
C ILE A 290 -2.33 4.71 10.91
N THR A 291 -3.33 4.53 11.77
CA THR A 291 -3.49 3.32 12.61
C THR A 291 -3.56 2.06 11.76
N SER A 292 -4.38 2.03 10.71
CA SER A 292 -4.44 0.89 9.78
C SER A 292 -3.12 0.66 9.03
N GLY A 293 -2.39 1.72 8.69
CA GLY A 293 -1.05 1.64 8.09
C GLY A 293 0.00 1.02 9.03
N ILE A 294 0.02 1.47 10.29
CA ILE A 294 0.90 0.93 11.34
C ILE A 294 0.58 -0.53 11.62
N LEU A 295 -0.70 -0.89 11.77
CA LEU A 295 -1.12 -2.28 11.96
C LEU A 295 -0.71 -3.18 10.80
N HIS A 296 -0.80 -2.69 9.56
CA HIS A 296 -0.33 -3.45 8.40
C HIS A 296 1.18 -3.72 8.47
N LEU A 297 2.00 -2.72 8.78
CA LEU A 297 3.45 -2.92 8.94
C LEU A 297 3.76 -3.91 10.07
N HIS A 298 3.08 -3.77 11.21
CA HIS A 298 3.24 -4.64 12.37
C HIS A 298 2.85 -6.09 12.06
N SER A 299 1.83 -6.31 11.21
CA SER A 299 1.43 -7.66 10.76
C SER A 299 2.52 -8.39 9.95
N MET A 300 3.51 -7.65 9.44
CA MET A 300 4.67 -8.15 8.69
C MET A 300 5.96 -8.12 9.51
N ASP A 301 5.86 -7.98 10.84
CA ASP A 301 7.01 -7.81 11.73
C ASP A 301 7.86 -6.55 11.44
N ILE A 302 7.31 -5.53 10.79
CA ILE A 302 8.03 -4.30 10.43
C ILE A 302 7.75 -3.18 11.44
N VAL A 303 8.80 -2.61 12.03
CA VAL A 303 8.72 -1.40 12.86
C VAL A 303 9.09 -0.19 12.02
N TYR A 304 8.24 0.84 12.01
CA TYR A 304 8.38 1.98 11.11
C TYR A 304 9.43 3.00 11.60
N ARG A 305 9.46 3.28 12.90
CA ARG A 305 10.46 4.12 13.62
C ARG A 305 10.56 5.60 13.24
N ASP A 306 9.86 6.07 12.20
CA ASP A 306 9.86 7.49 11.81
C ASP A 306 8.46 8.03 11.50
N MET A 307 7.47 7.62 12.30
CA MET A 307 6.14 8.21 12.24
C MET A 307 6.16 9.66 12.75
N LYS A 308 5.82 10.58 11.85
CA LYS A 308 5.68 12.04 12.08
C LYS A 308 4.86 12.66 10.94
N PRO A 309 4.25 13.84 11.12
CA PRO A 309 3.43 14.46 10.08
C PRO A 309 4.15 14.71 8.75
N GLU A 310 5.47 14.93 8.74
CA GLU A 310 6.25 15.05 7.49
C GLU A 310 6.18 13.80 6.60
N ASN A 311 6.05 12.62 7.22
CA ASN A 311 6.11 11.35 6.51
C ASN A 311 4.71 10.79 6.20
N VAL A 312 3.65 11.57 6.40
CA VAL A 312 2.29 11.21 6.05
C VAL A 312 1.84 12.08 4.89
N LEU A 313 1.71 11.50 3.71
CA LEU A 313 1.39 12.23 2.47
C LEU A 313 -0.07 12.00 2.08
N LEU A 314 -0.70 12.98 1.43
CA LEU A 314 -2.07 12.88 0.94
C LEU A 314 -2.11 12.69 -0.58
N ASP A 315 -3.02 11.84 -1.06
CA ASP A 315 -3.30 11.70 -2.49
C ASP A 315 -4.36 12.70 -2.97
N ALA A 316 -4.62 12.70 -4.28
CA ALA A 316 -5.62 13.59 -4.91
C ALA A 316 -7.05 13.35 -4.39
N LYS A 317 -7.32 12.21 -3.74
CA LYS A 317 -8.60 11.83 -3.15
C LYS A 317 -8.63 12.09 -1.64
N GLY A 318 -7.65 12.82 -1.09
CA GLY A 318 -7.62 13.16 0.33
C GLY A 318 -7.30 11.98 1.25
N GLN A 319 -6.84 10.85 0.72
CA GLN A 319 -6.40 9.69 1.50
C GLN A 319 -4.93 9.86 1.88
N CYS A 320 -4.58 9.53 3.11
CA CYS A 320 -3.22 9.62 3.60
C CYS A 320 -2.48 8.27 3.57
N ARG A 321 -1.16 8.33 3.39
CA ARG A 321 -0.28 7.16 3.40
C ARG A 321 1.03 7.45 4.12
N LEU A 322 1.52 6.45 4.83
CA LEU A 322 2.87 6.45 5.40
C LEU A 322 3.91 6.38 4.27
N SER A 323 4.98 7.16 4.41
CA SER A 323 6.05 7.32 3.42
C SER A 323 7.44 7.31 4.10
N ASP A 324 8.52 7.31 3.32
CA ASP A 324 9.90 7.33 3.83
C ASP A 324 10.23 6.21 4.83
N PHE A 325 10.55 5.03 4.28
CA PHE A 325 10.85 3.82 5.06
C PHE A 325 12.35 3.62 5.32
N GLY A 326 13.18 4.65 5.11
CA GLY A 326 14.63 4.54 5.25
C GLY A 326 15.08 4.14 6.66
N LEU A 327 14.28 4.45 7.69
CA LEU A 327 14.54 4.07 9.08
C LEU A 327 13.74 2.86 9.55
N ALA A 328 12.86 2.28 8.73
CA ALA A 328 12.09 1.13 9.13
C ALA A 328 12.98 -0.13 9.25
N VAL A 329 12.46 -1.18 9.89
CA VAL A 329 13.21 -2.42 10.10
C VAL A 329 12.25 -3.59 10.26
N GLU A 330 12.54 -4.68 9.56
CA GLU A 330 11.88 -5.97 9.77
C GLU A 330 12.54 -6.68 10.97
N LEU A 331 11.74 -6.98 11.98
CA LEU A 331 12.20 -7.69 13.16
C LEU A 331 12.36 -9.17 12.84
N PRO A 332 13.46 -9.81 13.29
CA PRO A 332 13.50 -11.26 13.32
C PRO A 332 12.40 -11.77 14.25
N LYS A 333 11.73 -12.88 13.86
CA LYS A 333 10.61 -13.46 14.62
C LYS A 333 10.91 -13.57 16.12
N GLY A 334 10.06 -12.96 16.93
CA GLY A 334 10.15 -12.97 18.40
C GLY A 334 11.33 -12.18 18.98
N LYS A 335 12.11 -11.45 18.17
CA LYS A 335 13.26 -10.66 18.63
C LYS A 335 12.95 -9.17 18.66
N LYS A 336 13.71 -8.47 19.51
CA LYS A 336 13.70 -7.01 19.66
C LYS A 336 15.04 -6.44 19.18
N ILE A 337 15.08 -5.13 18.98
CA ILE A 337 16.30 -4.40 18.57
C ILE A 337 16.62 -3.26 19.55
N CYS A 338 17.87 -2.79 19.54
CA CYS A 338 18.39 -1.77 20.46
C CYS A 338 19.04 -0.57 19.72
N GLN A 339 18.58 -0.26 18.51
CA GLN A 339 19.16 0.80 17.69
C GLN A 339 18.49 2.15 17.98
N LYS A 340 19.26 3.20 18.27
CA LYS A 340 18.72 4.57 18.37
C LYS A 340 18.46 5.13 16.96
N ALA A 341 17.20 5.21 16.57
CA ALA A 341 16.76 5.76 15.28
C ALA A 341 15.42 6.48 15.46
N GLY A 342 15.17 7.51 14.64
CA GLY A 342 13.96 8.32 14.65
C GLY A 342 14.23 9.81 14.86
N THR A 343 13.17 10.61 14.81
CA THR A 343 13.24 12.06 14.92
C THR A 343 13.09 12.53 16.37
N THR A 344 13.95 13.44 16.84
CA THR A 344 13.86 14.03 18.21
C THR A 344 12.47 14.63 18.45
N GLY A 345 11.86 14.29 19.59
CA GLY A 345 10.48 14.69 19.94
C GLY A 345 9.42 13.63 19.60
N TYR A 346 9.73 12.70 18.68
CA TYR A 346 8.88 11.55 18.35
C TYR A 346 9.45 10.24 18.88
N MET A 347 10.77 10.15 19.13
CA MET A 347 11.38 8.94 19.69
C MET A 347 10.76 8.55 21.05
N ALA A 348 10.37 7.28 21.16
CA ALA A 348 9.79 6.72 22.38
C ALA A 348 10.80 6.64 23.54
N PRO A 349 10.36 6.62 24.81
CA PRO A 349 11.23 6.54 25.98
C PRO A 349 12.22 5.37 25.95
N GLU A 350 11.79 4.19 25.50
CA GLU A 350 12.66 3.01 25.39
C GLU A 350 13.76 3.17 24.32
N ILE A 351 13.55 3.94 23.26
CA ILE A 351 14.60 4.29 22.28
C ILE A 351 15.62 5.23 22.94
N LEU A 352 15.13 6.23 23.67
CA LEU A 352 15.96 7.25 24.32
C LEU A 352 16.81 6.65 25.46
N ARG A 353 16.27 5.67 26.18
CA ARG A 353 16.98 4.88 27.20
C ARG A 353 17.90 3.80 26.63
N GLN A 354 17.90 3.59 25.30
CA GLN A 354 18.64 2.53 24.63
C GLN A 354 18.26 1.13 25.16
N GLU A 355 16.97 0.90 25.34
CA GLU A 355 16.41 -0.40 25.72
C GLU A 355 16.04 -1.21 24.47
N ASN A 356 15.89 -2.53 24.63
CA ASN A 356 15.38 -3.39 23.58
C ASN A 356 13.89 -3.12 23.32
N TYR A 357 13.54 -2.79 22.09
CA TYR A 357 12.18 -2.46 21.69
C TYR A 357 11.71 -3.25 20.47
N GLY A 358 10.39 -3.26 20.28
CA GLY A 358 9.73 -3.77 19.08
C GLY A 358 8.76 -2.73 18.53
N MET A 359 7.57 -3.15 18.14
CA MET A 359 6.53 -2.31 17.52
C MET A 359 5.98 -1.19 18.42
N SER A 360 6.22 -1.23 19.73
CA SER A 360 5.68 -0.27 20.71
C SER A 360 6.05 1.19 20.42
N VAL A 361 7.21 1.40 19.78
CA VAL A 361 7.76 2.74 19.50
C VAL A 361 6.92 3.50 18.47
N ASP A 362 6.25 2.79 17.57
CA ASP A 362 5.41 3.43 16.55
C ASP A 362 4.14 4.01 17.19
N TRP A 363 3.54 3.30 18.16
CA TRP A 363 2.37 3.79 18.89
C TRP A 363 2.63 5.06 19.69
N TRP A 364 3.83 5.18 20.26
CA TRP A 364 4.26 6.42 20.90
C TRP A 364 4.31 7.57 19.89
N SER A 365 4.96 7.36 18.75
CA SER A 365 5.08 8.36 17.68
C SER A 365 3.74 8.74 17.07
N VAL A 366 2.79 7.81 16.98
CA VAL A 366 1.38 8.09 16.64
C VAL A 366 0.77 9.04 17.67
N GLY A 367 0.94 8.78 18.98
CA GLY A 367 0.49 9.68 20.04
C GLY A 367 1.05 11.10 19.92
N CYS A 368 2.36 11.23 19.66
CA CYS A 368 3.00 12.53 19.39
C CYS A 368 2.40 13.22 18.16
N SER A 369 2.17 12.47 17.08
CA SER A 369 1.61 13.01 15.83
C SER A 369 0.17 13.48 15.99
N ILE A 370 -0.67 12.74 16.72
CA ILE A 370 -2.04 13.16 17.05
C ILE A 370 -2.02 14.48 17.82
N TYR A 371 -1.16 14.57 18.84
CA TYR A 371 -1.01 15.79 19.62
C TYR A 371 -0.62 16.99 18.74
N GLU A 372 0.34 16.80 17.84
CA GLU A 372 0.79 17.86 16.94
C GLU A 372 -0.27 18.25 15.90
N MET A 373 -1.03 17.29 15.37
CA MET A 373 -2.15 17.58 14.49
C MET A 373 -3.19 18.49 15.15
N VAL A 374 -3.43 18.32 16.45
CA VAL A 374 -4.41 19.12 17.20
C VAL A 374 -3.84 20.46 17.66
N ALA A 375 -2.65 20.45 18.28
CA ALA A 375 -2.10 21.63 18.97
C ALA A 375 -1.06 22.42 18.16
N ALA A 376 -0.67 21.92 16.97
CA ALA A 376 0.41 22.49 16.15
C ALA A 376 1.71 22.73 16.92
N ARG A 377 2.06 21.80 17.80
CA ARG A 377 3.30 21.71 18.58
C ARG A 377 3.45 20.29 19.11
N LEU A 378 4.65 19.88 19.53
CA LEU A 378 4.86 18.55 20.10
C LEU A 378 4.45 18.48 21.58
N PRO A 379 4.21 17.28 22.13
CA PRO A 379 3.87 17.13 23.55
C PRO A 379 4.92 17.70 24.52
N PHE A 380 6.21 17.60 24.16
CA PHE A 380 7.35 17.95 25.01
C PHE A 380 8.26 19.05 24.44
N LYS A 381 7.85 19.67 23.32
CA LYS A 381 8.60 20.73 22.66
C LYS A 381 7.64 21.69 21.93
N ASP A 382 7.75 22.97 22.23
CA ASP A 382 6.88 23.97 21.61
C ASP A 382 7.30 24.30 20.17
N PHE A 383 6.35 24.81 19.39
CA PHE A 383 6.60 25.17 17.99
C PHE A 383 7.66 26.26 17.90
N LYS A 384 8.72 25.98 17.12
CA LYS A 384 9.91 26.84 16.96
C LYS A 384 10.70 27.10 18.27
N GLU A 385 10.48 26.30 19.32
CA GLU A 385 11.30 26.35 20.54
C GLU A 385 12.75 25.96 20.22
N LYS A 386 13.70 26.84 20.58
CA LYS A 386 15.14 26.59 20.47
C LYS A 386 15.64 25.98 21.78
N VAL A 387 15.68 24.67 21.82
CA VAL A 387 16.11 23.88 22.99
C VAL A 387 17.01 22.74 22.53
N GLN A 388 17.99 22.37 23.37
CA GLN A 388 18.91 21.28 23.08
C GLN A 388 18.19 19.92 23.10
N ASN A 389 18.71 18.95 22.35
CA ASN A 389 18.08 17.63 22.23
C ASN A 389 18.04 16.87 23.56
N GLU A 390 19.01 17.13 24.44
CA GLU A 390 19.12 16.54 25.77
C GLU A 390 17.96 16.97 26.67
N GLU A 391 17.56 18.24 26.60
CA GLU A 391 16.42 18.74 27.39
C GLU A 391 15.09 18.20 26.83
N VAL A 392 14.92 18.12 25.50
CA VAL A 392 13.74 17.46 24.92
C VAL A 392 13.68 15.98 25.33
N THR A 393 14.84 15.32 25.37
CA THR A 393 14.98 13.93 25.85
C THR A 393 14.56 13.82 27.32
N ARG A 394 15.08 14.70 28.19
CA ARG A 394 14.72 14.75 29.61
C ARG A 394 13.21 14.92 29.79
N ARG A 395 12.60 15.92 29.14
CA ARG A 395 11.15 16.16 29.19
C ARG A 395 10.35 14.93 28.73
N THR A 396 10.77 14.30 27.65
CA THR A 396 10.13 13.07 27.12
C THR A 396 10.15 11.92 28.13
N LEU A 397 11.25 11.80 28.89
CA LEU A 397 11.44 10.73 29.89
C LEU A 397 10.75 11.03 31.23
N GLU A 398 10.70 12.30 31.65
CA GLU A 398 10.39 12.70 33.02
C GLU A 398 9.06 13.45 33.14
N ASP A 399 8.76 14.36 32.23
CA ASP A 399 7.60 15.26 32.35
C ASP A 399 6.30 14.59 31.90
N ASP A 400 5.17 15.05 32.43
CA ASP A 400 3.84 14.63 31.98
C ASP A 400 3.34 15.47 30.79
N CYS A 401 2.57 14.83 29.91
CA CYS A 401 1.96 15.50 28.76
C CYS A 401 0.91 16.52 29.20
N LYS A 402 0.97 17.75 28.66
CA LYS A 402 0.06 18.85 29.00
C LYS A 402 -0.93 19.11 27.87
N PHE A 403 -2.24 19.15 28.15
CA PHE A 403 -3.29 19.39 27.17
C PHE A 403 -3.87 20.80 27.28
N GLN A 404 -3.22 21.77 26.65
CA GLN A 404 -3.58 23.19 26.76
C GLN A 404 -4.46 23.71 25.61
N HIS A 405 -4.55 22.99 24.49
CA HIS A 405 -5.38 23.38 23.34
C HIS A 405 -6.86 23.07 23.62
N SER A 406 -7.78 23.91 23.13
CA SER A 406 -9.24 23.77 23.35
C SER A 406 -9.80 22.49 22.74
N ASP A 407 -9.23 22.06 21.62
CA ASP A 407 -9.73 20.92 20.83
C ASP A 407 -9.30 19.56 21.40
N PHE A 408 -8.57 19.56 22.51
CA PHE A 408 -8.38 18.35 23.32
C PHE A 408 -9.66 18.10 24.12
N ASP A 409 -10.60 17.34 23.55
CA ASP A 409 -11.74 16.80 24.26
C ASP A 409 -11.36 15.55 25.09
N ALA A 410 -12.32 14.97 25.81
CA ALA A 410 -12.06 13.81 26.66
C ALA A 410 -11.56 12.58 25.85
N PRO A 411 -12.22 12.15 24.75
CA PRO A 411 -11.71 11.08 23.89
C PRO A 411 -10.29 11.31 23.35
N VAL A 412 -9.96 12.52 22.92
CA VAL A 412 -8.63 12.83 22.36
C VAL A 412 -7.56 12.77 23.45
N LYS A 413 -7.81 13.37 24.63
CA LYS A 413 -6.88 13.32 25.76
C LYS A 413 -6.63 11.88 26.21
N ASP A 414 -7.68 11.08 26.28
CA ASP A 414 -7.61 9.68 26.70
C ASP A 414 -6.76 8.86 25.72
N LEU A 415 -7.02 8.98 24.42
CA LEU A 415 -6.26 8.28 23.39
C LEU A 415 -4.77 8.63 23.45
N ILE A 416 -4.44 9.93 23.44
CA ILE A 416 -3.05 10.40 23.47
C ILE A 416 -2.37 9.93 24.75
N SER A 417 -3.05 10.00 25.89
CA SER A 417 -2.51 9.58 27.19
C SER A 417 -2.24 8.08 27.27
N HIS A 418 -3.02 7.26 26.57
CA HIS A 418 -2.79 5.82 26.43
C HIS A 418 -1.62 5.49 25.48
N PHE A 419 -1.43 6.25 24.40
CA PHE A 419 -0.25 6.12 23.53
C PHE A 419 1.04 6.65 24.15
N LEU A 420 0.97 7.72 24.94
CA LEU A 420 2.11 8.36 25.60
C LEU A 420 2.42 7.75 26.99
N LYS A 421 1.99 6.50 27.26
CA LYS A 421 2.47 5.77 28.43
C LYS A 421 3.95 5.44 28.25
N LYS A 422 4.76 5.93 29.20
CA LYS A 422 6.22 5.73 29.22
C LYS A 422 6.65 4.28 29.45
N LYS A 423 5.82 3.49 30.14
CA LYS A 423 6.00 2.04 30.31
C LYS A 423 5.30 1.31 29.18
N VAL A 424 6.04 0.51 28.40
CA VAL A 424 5.54 -0.18 27.20
C VAL A 424 4.33 -1.08 27.48
N GLN A 425 4.34 -1.81 28.60
CA GLN A 425 3.26 -2.73 28.97
C GLN A 425 1.91 -2.03 29.24
N ASN A 426 1.93 -0.72 29.49
CA ASN A 426 0.73 0.08 29.73
C ASN A 426 0.30 0.86 28.48
N ARG A 427 1.10 0.83 27.41
CA ARG A 427 0.86 1.59 26.18
C ARG A 427 -0.18 0.89 25.32
N LEU A 428 -1.14 1.66 24.82
CA LEU A 428 -2.16 1.15 23.89
C LEU A 428 -1.50 0.56 22.64
N GLY A 429 -2.02 -0.58 22.18
CA GLY A 429 -1.47 -1.32 21.04
C GLY A 429 -0.33 -2.26 21.40
N CYS A 430 0.07 -2.34 22.67
CA CYS A 430 1.19 -3.20 23.12
C CYS A 430 0.75 -4.39 23.99
N ARG A 431 -0.52 -4.44 24.42
CA ARG A 431 -1.09 -5.53 25.22
C ARG A 431 -1.74 -6.57 24.31
N SER A 432 -1.81 -7.81 24.74
CA SER A 432 -2.50 -8.87 23.97
C SER A 432 -3.99 -8.52 23.82
N GLY A 433 -4.50 -8.52 22.58
CA GLY A 433 -5.88 -8.18 22.26
C GLY A 433 -6.22 -6.68 22.30
N ASP A 434 -5.24 -5.81 22.52
CA ASP A 434 -5.44 -4.36 22.67
C ASP A 434 -5.32 -3.66 21.32
N ASP A 435 -6.37 -3.74 20.51
CA ASP A 435 -6.45 -3.08 19.20
C ASP A 435 -6.80 -1.59 19.38
N PRO A 436 -5.93 -0.65 18.96
CA PRO A 436 -6.20 0.78 19.07
C PRO A 436 -7.48 1.23 18.33
N ARG A 437 -7.92 0.50 17.30
CA ARG A 437 -9.14 0.79 16.54
C ARG A 437 -10.42 0.73 17.39
N ASN A 438 -10.40 0.01 18.51
CA ASN A 438 -11.54 -0.12 19.42
C ASN A 438 -11.74 1.08 20.35
N HIS A 439 -10.84 2.08 20.32
CA HIS A 439 -10.94 3.25 21.17
C HIS A 439 -12.13 4.15 20.81
N VAL A 440 -12.78 4.77 21.80
CA VAL A 440 -13.98 5.63 21.61
C VAL A 440 -13.75 6.81 20.67
N PHE A 441 -12.49 7.25 20.53
CA PHE A 441 -12.06 8.24 19.53
C PHE A 441 -12.47 7.86 18.09
N PHE A 442 -12.53 6.56 17.78
CA PHE A 442 -12.91 6.05 16.46
C PHE A 442 -14.39 5.65 16.35
N LYS A 443 -15.26 6.04 17.29
CA LYS A 443 -16.68 5.63 17.31
C LYS A 443 -17.42 5.91 15.98
N GLY A 444 -17.02 6.94 15.24
CA GLY A 444 -17.61 7.29 13.93
C GLY A 444 -16.95 6.63 12.72
N ILE A 445 -15.94 5.77 12.90
CA ILE A 445 -15.17 5.16 11.82
C ILE A 445 -15.54 3.68 11.67
N ASN A 446 -16.05 3.33 10.48
CA ASN A 446 -16.13 1.94 10.06
C ASN A 446 -14.81 1.54 9.38
N PHE A 447 -13.96 0.80 10.10
CA PHE A 447 -12.64 0.40 9.61
C PHE A 447 -12.69 -0.51 8.38
N HIS A 448 -13.69 -1.41 8.27
CA HIS A 448 -13.83 -2.25 7.07
C HIS A 448 -14.07 -1.40 5.82
N ARG A 449 -14.94 -0.38 5.92
CA ARG A 449 -15.18 0.56 4.81
C ARG A 449 -13.98 1.45 4.53
N LEU A 450 -13.26 1.90 5.56
CA LEU A 450 -12.01 2.66 5.42
C LEU A 450 -10.95 1.84 4.67
N GLU A 451 -10.73 0.60 5.12
CA GLU A 451 -9.82 -0.38 4.54
C GLU A 451 -10.26 -0.87 3.15
N ALA A 452 -11.54 -0.71 2.79
CA ALA A 452 -12.07 -0.91 1.44
C ALA A 452 -12.02 0.34 0.56
N GLY A 453 -11.81 1.53 1.14
CA GLY A 453 -11.69 2.80 0.41
C GLY A 453 -13.06 3.38 0.05
N LEU A 454 -14.07 2.99 0.81
CA LEU A 454 -15.47 3.38 0.69
C LEU A 454 -15.88 4.44 1.72
N ALA A 455 -14.93 4.86 2.57
CA ALA A 455 -15.11 5.98 3.48
C ALA A 455 -14.78 7.28 2.75
N GLU A 456 -15.73 8.22 2.77
CA GLU A 456 -15.54 9.52 2.14
C GLU A 456 -14.57 10.39 2.96
N PRO A 457 -13.56 11.01 2.32
CA PRO A 457 -12.62 11.89 2.99
C PRO A 457 -13.29 13.19 3.42
N PRO A 458 -13.08 13.68 4.66
CA PRO A 458 -13.62 14.97 5.12
C PRO A 458 -12.95 16.18 4.44
N TRP A 459 -11.86 15.95 3.72
CA TRP A 459 -11.15 16.99 2.98
C TRP A 459 -10.48 16.40 1.74
N VAL A 460 -10.68 17.05 0.60
CA VAL A 460 -10.10 16.67 -0.69
C VAL A 460 -9.23 17.83 -1.20
N PRO A 461 -7.98 17.56 -1.64
CA PRO A 461 -7.16 18.59 -2.27
C PRO A 461 -7.85 19.18 -3.49
N LYS A 462 -7.77 20.50 -3.65
CA LYS A 462 -8.28 21.16 -4.84
C LYS A 462 -7.43 20.77 -6.04
N PRO A 463 -8.04 20.44 -7.19
CA PRO A 463 -7.29 20.33 -8.42
C PRO A 463 -6.61 21.68 -8.70
N ASN A 464 -5.37 21.61 -9.16
CA ASN A 464 -4.49 22.72 -9.57
C ASN A 464 -3.84 23.53 -8.45
N VAL A 465 -3.96 23.08 -7.21
CA VAL A 465 -3.22 23.66 -6.08
C VAL A 465 -2.00 22.79 -5.78
N ILE A 466 -0.86 23.42 -5.52
CA ILE A 466 0.35 22.74 -5.06
C ILE A 466 0.40 22.86 -3.54
N TYR A 467 0.37 21.73 -2.85
CA TYR A 467 0.41 21.64 -1.39
C TYR A 467 1.84 21.38 -0.90
N ALA A 468 2.75 22.29 -1.23
CA ALA A 468 4.16 22.22 -0.84
C ALA A 468 4.70 23.65 -0.62
N LYS A 469 5.80 23.78 0.13
CA LYS A 469 6.53 25.05 0.22
C LYS A 469 7.27 25.33 -1.08
N ASP A 470 7.45 26.61 -1.41
CA ASP A 470 8.10 27.05 -2.64
C ASP A 470 9.41 26.30 -2.91
N MET A 471 9.47 25.71 -4.10
CA MET A 471 10.57 24.84 -4.53
C MET A 471 11.89 25.60 -4.71
N ASP A 472 11.84 26.93 -4.81
CA ASP A 472 13.00 27.82 -4.92
C ASP A 472 13.78 27.93 -3.59
N ALA A 473 13.19 27.50 -2.47
CA ALA A 473 13.86 27.47 -1.17
C ALA A 473 14.83 26.28 -1.01
N PHE A 474 14.78 25.29 -1.91
CA PHE A 474 15.69 24.15 -1.85
C PHE A 474 17.01 24.51 -2.52
N ARG A 475 18.02 24.83 -1.71
CA ARG A 475 19.41 25.01 -2.18
C ARG A 475 19.83 23.79 -2.99
N THR A 476 20.31 24.00 -4.21
CA THR A 476 21.00 22.98 -5.00
C THR A 476 22.16 22.47 -4.16
N ALA A 477 22.11 21.21 -3.73
CA ALA A 477 23.25 20.59 -3.08
C ALA A 477 24.39 20.52 -4.10
N SER A 478 25.60 20.90 -3.71
CA SER A 478 26.77 20.86 -4.59
C SER A 478 26.92 19.48 -5.22
N GLU A 479 27.20 19.45 -6.53
CA GLU A 479 27.48 18.21 -7.24
C GLU A 479 28.70 17.53 -6.64
N VAL A 480 28.61 16.22 -6.41
CA VAL A 480 29.70 15.42 -5.86
C VAL A 480 30.44 14.76 -7.03
N GLU A 481 31.35 15.49 -7.66
CA GLU A 481 32.05 15.00 -8.87
C GLU A 481 33.16 13.97 -8.55
N ASP A 482 33.81 14.09 -7.39
CA ASP A 482 35.09 13.42 -7.08
C ASP A 482 34.98 11.96 -6.59
N VAL A 483 33.76 11.41 -6.42
CA VAL A 483 33.59 10.07 -5.83
C VAL A 483 33.52 8.99 -6.90
N LYS A 484 34.57 8.16 -7.01
CA LYS A 484 34.60 7.02 -7.94
C LYS A 484 33.77 5.84 -7.41
N LEU A 485 32.90 5.32 -8.28
CA LEU A 485 32.14 4.11 -8.05
C LEU A 485 33.01 2.89 -8.37
N ASP A 486 32.89 1.84 -7.57
CA ASP A 486 33.65 0.59 -7.68
C ASP A 486 32.74 -0.63 -7.94
N SER A 487 33.33 -1.82 -8.03
CA SER A 487 32.60 -3.04 -8.37
C SER A 487 31.60 -3.50 -7.30
N LYS A 488 31.78 -3.10 -6.03
CA LYS A 488 30.81 -3.39 -4.97
C LYS A 488 29.58 -2.52 -5.14
N ASP A 489 29.77 -1.24 -5.50
CA ASP A 489 28.67 -0.33 -5.80
C ASP A 489 27.83 -0.84 -6.98
N GLU A 490 28.48 -1.27 -8.06
CA GLU A 490 27.81 -1.82 -9.24
C GLU A 490 27.01 -3.09 -8.94
N ARG A 491 27.48 -3.93 -8.01
CA ARG A 491 26.71 -5.09 -7.54
C ARG A 491 25.48 -4.64 -6.76
N PHE A 492 25.64 -3.68 -5.86
CA PHE A 492 24.54 -3.11 -5.09
C PHE A 492 23.47 -2.47 -5.99
N PHE A 493 23.86 -1.71 -7.01
CA PHE A 493 22.90 -1.06 -7.91
C PHE A 493 22.10 -2.07 -8.76
N LYS A 494 22.72 -3.18 -9.14
CA LYS A 494 22.03 -4.30 -9.81
C LYS A 494 21.05 -5.00 -8.89
N GLU A 495 21.40 -5.23 -7.63
CA GLU A 495 20.49 -5.83 -6.63
C GLU A 495 19.28 -4.92 -6.34
N PHE A 496 19.50 -3.62 -6.33
CA PHE A 496 18.43 -2.63 -6.17
C PHE A 496 17.43 -2.67 -7.34
N SER A 497 17.92 -2.89 -8.56
CA SER A 497 17.17 -2.75 -9.82
C SER A 497 16.38 -4.01 -10.19
N THR A 498 15.29 -4.22 -9.46
CA THR A 498 14.40 -5.40 -9.59
C THR A 498 13.31 -5.28 -10.65
N GLY A 499 13.14 -4.10 -11.25
CA GLY A 499 12.15 -3.88 -12.29
C GLY A 499 10.76 -3.60 -11.73
N ALA A 500 9.74 -4.22 -12.31
CA ALA A 500 8.35 -4.03 -11.92
C ALA A 500 7.99 -4.85 -10.66
N VAL A 501 7.28 -4.23 -9.72
CA VAL A 501 6.73 -4.92 -8.55
C VAL A 501 5.42 -5.62 -8.94
N PRO A 502 5.31 -6.96 -8.85
CA PRO A 502 4.25 -7.72 -9.53
C PRO A 502 2.83 -7.25 -9.24
N VAL A 503 2.44 -7.16 -7.97
CA VAL A 503 1.06 -6.80 -7.59
C VAL A 503 0.69 -5.39 -8.05
N ARG A 504 1.61 -4.43 -7.93
CA ARG A 504 1.36 -3.03 -8.34
C ARG A 504 1.30 -2.89 -9.85
N TRP A 505 2.23 -3.51 -10.56
CA TRP A 505 2.24 -3.52 -12.02
C TRP A 505 0.99 -4.16 -12.60
N GLN A 506 0.53 -5.28 -12.03
CA GLN A 506 -0.69 -5.95 -12.48
C GLN A 506 -1.94 -5.12 -12.23
N LYS A 507 -2.04 -4.42 -11.08
CA LYS A 507 -3.13 -3.46 -10.82
C LYS A 507 -3.12 -2.34 -11.86
N GLU A 508 -1.95 -1.78 -12.16
CA GLU A 508 -1.81 -0.74 -13.18
C GLU A 508 -2.32 -1.21 -14.55
N MET A 509 -1.94 -2.41 -15.02
CA MET A 509 -2.42 -2.93 -16.31
C MET A 509 -3.94 -3.07 -16.35
N ILE A 510 -4.57 -3.44 -15.24
CA ILE A 510 -6.02 -3.59 -15.14
C ILE A 510 -6.68 -2.20 -15.09
N GLU A 511 -6.22 -1.31 -14.21
CA GLU A 511 -6.80 0.02 -14.00
C GLU A 511 -6.66 0.94 -15.23
N SER A 512 -5.61 0.77 -16.03
CA SER A 512 -5.43 1.51 -17.29
C SER A 512 -6.28 0.99 -18.45
N GLY A 513 -6.94 -0.17 -18.30
CA GLY A 513 -7.60 -0.89 -19.39
C GLY A 513 -6.64 -1.59 -20.36
N THR A 514 -5.33 -1.59 -20.09
CA THR A 514 -4.32 -2.29 -20.92
C THR A 514 -4.55 -3.81 -20.89
N PHE A 515 -4.97 -4.35 -19.74
CA PHE A 515 -5.31 -5.76 -19.60
C PHE A 515 -6.43 -6.15 -20.56
N ASP A 516 -7.58 -5.46 -20.51
CA ASP A 516 -8.74 -5.81 -21.35
C ASP A 516 -8.44 -5.63 -22.84
N LEU A 517 -7.67 -4.60 -23.21
CA LEU A 517 -7.24 -4.37 -24.60
C LEU A 517 -6.39 -5.54 -25.12
N LEU A 518 -5.36 -5.94 -24.39
CA LEU A 518 -4.42 -6.98 -24.83
C LEU A 518 -4.95 -8.40 -24.64
N ASN A 519 -5.99 -8.56 -23.81
CA ASN A 519 -6.59 -9.85 -23.51
C ASN A 519 -7.83 -10.17 -24.39
N SER A 520 -8.25 -9.23 -25.25
CA SER A 520 -9.43 -9.37 -26.12
C SER A 520 -9.29 -10.46 -27.20
N SER A 521 -10.42 -11.10 -27.53
CA SER A 521 -10.55 -12.33 -28.32
C SER A 521 -10.14 -12.18 -29.80
N GLU A 522 -10.23 -10.98 -30.37
CA GLU A 522 -9.96 -10.72 -31.79
C GLU A 522 -8.47 -10.90 -32.13
N LEU A 523 -7.57 -10.67 -31.16
CA LEU A 523 -6.13 -10.98 -31.26
C LEU A 523 -5.80 -12.45 -30.96
N ASN A 524 -6.74 -13.22 -30.40
CA ASN A 524 -6.56 -14.64 -30.05
C ASN A 524 -6.87 -15.59 -31.22
N ALA A 525 -7.69 -15.17 -32.19
CA ALA A 525 -8.08 -15.99 -33.34
C ALA A 525 -6.88 -16.41 -34.22
N SER A 526 -5.82 -15.60 -34.28
CA SER A 526 -4.60 -15.93 -35.03
C SER A 526 -3.68 -16.94 -34.30
N LEU A 527 -3.84 -17.12 -32.99
CA LEU A 527 -3.07 -18.09 -32.19
C LEU A 527 -3.74 -19.46 -32.12
N LEU A 528 -5.08 -19.51 -32.19
CA LEU A 528 -5.84 -20.76 -32.23
C LEU A 528 -5.80 -21.46 -33.60
N GLN A 529 -5.47 -20.76 -34.69
CA GLN A 529 -5.33 -21.37 -36.03
C GLN A 529 -3.99 -22.10 -36.25
N THR A 530 -2.97 -21.86 -35.43
CA THR A 530 -1.72 -22.63 -35.48
C THR A 530 -1.74 -23.74 -34.45
N GLY A 531 -2.36 -24.87 -34.81
CA GLY A 531 -2.49 -26.08 -33.97
C GLY A 531 -1.16 -26.72 -33.58
N SER A 532 -0.43 -26.14 -32.64
CA SER A 532 0.80 -26.70 -32.07
C SER A 532 1.05 -26.31 -30.61
N ALA A 533 -0.01 -26.15 -29.82
CA ALA A 533 0.11 -25.87 -28.39
C ALA A 533 -0.80 -26.81 -27.57
N CYS A 534 -0.52 -28.11 -27.62
CA CYS A 534 -1.09 -29.05 -26.64
C CYS A 534 -0.10 -30.11 -26.15
N THR A 535 1.20 -29.94 -26.39
CA THR A 535 2.21 -30.93 -25.97
C THR A 535 3.42 -30.25 -25.36
N LEU A 536 3.24 -29.58 -24.22
CA LEU A 536 4.35 -29.13 -23.35
C LEU A 536 3.78 -28.87 -21.95
N ILE A 537 3.32 -29.95 -21.29
CA ILE A 537 3.34 -30.09 -19.82
C ILE A 537 3.97 -31.45 -19.55
#